data_AF-A0A853DJW5-F1
#
_entry.id   AF-A0A853DJW5-F1
#
_cell.length_a   1.000
_cell.length_b   1.000
_cell.length_c   1.000
_cell.angle_alpha   90.00
_cell.angle_beta   90.00
_cell.angle_gamma   90.00
#
_symmetry.space_group_name_H-M   'P 1'
#
loop_
_entity.id
_entity.type
_entity.pdbx_description
1 polymer ?
#
loop_
_entity_poly.entity_id
_entity_poly.type
_entity_poly.pdbx_seq_one_letter_code
_entity_poly.pdbx_strand_id
1 'polypeptide(L)'
;MPTFNASSRCSAGTPIAFRWYGFPSCPVGDDITTAVAALIAAVSGQNRVWNPWSMQITKSEFKRRLQKAQAGRLMPVEEVKAVDVRNPPPLYEIRWSGVTVTDREENGSQRHCEVEVRMYHSEPADAPSHFIGHHAHEKRIDVEDVNAEQQREINTAIGFHNAGASSRWGIA
;
A
#
# COMPACT_ATOMS: atom_id res chain seq x y z
N MET A 1 -21.30 0.65 21.32
CA MET A 1 -20.63 1.48 20.29
C MET A 1 -20.24 0.54 19.15
N PRO A 2 -20.64 0.76 17.90
CA PRO A 2 -20.22 -0.14 16.83
C PRO A 2 -18.74 0.13 16.55
N THR A 3 -17.89 -0.77 17.01
CA THR A 3 -16.53 -0.96 16.53
C THR A 3 -16.61 -1.41 15.08
N PHE A 4 -15.99 -0.67 14.15
CA PHE A 4 -15.76 -1.20 12.81
C PHE A 4 -14.74 -2.33 12.93
N ASN A 5 -15.28 -3.54 13.11
CA ASN A 5 -14.58 -4.83 13.13
C ASN A 5 -14.70 -5.48 11.75
N ALA A 6 -14.79 -4.67 10.68
CA ALA A 6 -14.95 -5.23 9.35
C ALA A 6 -13.61 -5.82 8.94
N SER A 7 -13.56 -7.14 8.91
CA SER A 7 -12.46 -7.85 8.28
C SER A 7 -12.33 -7.36 6.84
N SER A 8 -11.10 -7.01 6.44
CA SER A 8 -10.81 -6.65 5.06
C SER A 8 -11.26 -7.77 4.12
N ARG A 9 -11.95 -7.43 3.03
CA ARG A 9 -12.31 -8.37 1.96
C ARG A 9 -11.09 -9.02 1.33
N CYS A 10 -9.93 -8.36 1.37
CA CYS A 10 -8.64 -8.97 0.98
C CYS A 10 -8.20 -10.13 1.89
N SER A 11 -8.92 -10.39 3.00
CA SER A 11 -8.71 -11.51 3.93
C SER A 11 -9.94 -12.42 4.10
N ALA A 12 -11.00 -12.22 3.29
CA ALA A 12 -12.29 -12.90 3.47
C ALA A 12 -12.38 -14.31 2.85
N GLY A 13 -11.30 -14.79 2.20
CA GLY A 13 -11.27 -16.09 1.52
C GLY A 13 -11.95 -16.10 0.14
N THR A 14 -12.50 -14.98 -0.31
CA THR A 14 -13.16 -14.84 -1.62
C THR A 14 -12.36 -13.91 -2.55
N PRO A 15 -12.26 -14.23 -3.86
CA PRO A 15 -11.61 -13.36 -4.81
C PRO A 15 -12.27 -11.98 -4.91
N ILE A 16 -11.45 -10.94 -5.06
CA ILE A 16 -11.84 -9.54 -5.20
C ILE A 16 -10.93 -8.84 -6.22
N ALA A 17 -11.49 -7.95 -7.04
CA ALA A 17 -10.73 -7.22 -8.04
C ALA A 17 -9.89 -6.10 -7.38
N PHE A 18 -8.76 -5.78 -8.00
CA PHE A 18 -7.89 -4.68 -7.58
C PHE A 18 -8.02 -3.51 -8.55
N ARG A 19 -8.21 -2.31 -8.01
CA ARG A 19 -8.10 -1.05 -8.75
C ARG A 19 -7.05 -0.17 -8.10
N TRP A 20 -6.16 0.44 -8.88
CA TRP A 20 -5.25 1.47 -8.42
C TRP A 20 -5.81 2.86 -8.73
N TYR A 21 -6.17 3.61 -7.70
CA TYR A 21 -6.58 5.01 -7.82
C TYR A 21 -5.73 5.86 -6.87
N GLY A 22 -4.49 6.11 -7.29
CA GLY A 22 -3.48 6.85 -6.55
C GLY A 22 -2.49 7.54 -7.49
N PHE A 23 -1.31 7.89 -6.97
CA PHE A 23 -0.20 8.42 -7.76
C PHE A 23 0.93 7.38 -7.92
N PRO A 24 1.47 7.17 -9.14
CA PRO A 24 1.04 7.77 -10.40
C PRO A 24 -0.36 7.31 -10.84
N SER A 25 -1.04 8.13 -11.63
CA SER A 25 -2.37 7.80 -12.17
C SER A 25 -2.28 6.59 -13.10
N CYS A 26 -3.29 5.73 -13.08
CA CYS A 26 -3.32 4.48 -13.83
C CYS A 26 -4.61 4.36 -14.67
N PRO A 27 -4.54 4.05 -15.97
CA PRO A 27 -5.69 3.58 -16.72
C PRO A 27 -6.15 2.21 -16.19
N VAL A 28 -7.44 1.90 -16.31
CA VAL A 28 -7.98 0.60 -15.86
C VAL A 28 -7.28 -0.54 -16.60
N GLY A 29 -6.85 -1.57 -15.85
CA GLY A 29 -6.19 -2.77 -16.41
C GLY A 29 -4.70 -2.87 -16.09
N ASP A 30 -4.03 -1.74 -15.81
CA ASP A 30 -2.60 -1.70 -15.46
C ASP A 30 -2.36 -1.59 -13.94
N ASP A 31 -3.37 -1.93 -13.15
CA ASP A 31 -3.46 -1.66 -11.72
C ASP A 31 -2.29 -2.24 -10.91
N ILE A 32 -2.02 -3.55 -11.08
CA ILE A 32 -0.91 -4.22 -10.38
C ILE A 32 0.43 -3.62 -10.80
N THR A 33 0.63 -3.42 -12.11
CA THR A 33 1.89 -2.90 -12.64
C THR A 33 2.17 -1.51 -12.07
N THR A 34 1.14 -0.66 -12.03
CA THR A 34 1.27 0.71 -11.53
C THR A 34 1.47 0.76 -10.02
N ALA A 35 0.71 -0.03 -9.27
CA ALA A 35 0.87 -0.13 -7.81
C ALA A 35 2.25 -0.68 -7.42
N VAL A 36 2.78 -1.66 -8.15
CA VAL A 36 4.14 -2.17 -7.94
C VAL A 36 5.18 -1.09 -8.24
N ALA A 37 4.99 -0.28 -9.29
CA ALA A 37 5.86 0.85 -9.58
C ALA A 37 5.82 1.90 -8.46
N ALA A 38 4.63 2.21 -7.93
CA ALA A 38 4.44 3.12 -6.80
C ALA A 38 5.14 2.59 -5.53
N LEU A 39 5.00 1.30 -5.23
CA LEU A 39 5.67 0.65 -4.10
C LEU A 39 7.19 0.69 -4.24
N ILE A 40 7.72 0.43 -5.45
CA ILE A 40 9.17 0.55 -5.70
C ILE A 40 9.63 1.98 -5.52
N ALA A 41 8.89 2.97 -6.04
CA ALA A 41 9.21 4.38 -5.84
C ALA A 41 9.21 4.75 -4.35
N ALA A 42 8.24 4.26 -3.58
CA ALA A 42 8.14 4.49 -2.14
C ALA A 42 9.36 3.99 -1.37
N VAL A 43 9.95 2.85 -1.75
CA VAL A 43 11.17 2.32 -1.12
C VAL A 43 12.47 2.74 -1.81
N SER A 44 12.42 3.58 -2.83
CA SER A 44 13.59 4.06 -3.57
C SER A 44 14.10 5.40 -3.05
N GLY A 45 14.10 5.59 -1.72
CA GLY A 45 14.51 6.83 -1.06
C GLY A 45 15.89 7.36 -1.50
N GLN A 46 16.23 8.58 -1.07
CA GLN A 46 17.34 9.37 -1.65
C GLN A 46 18.69 8.66 -1.75
N ASN A 47 19.02 7.78 -0.78
CA ASN A 47 20.30 7.08 -0.72
C ASN A 47 20.21 5.61 -1.17
N ARG A 48 19.05 5.18 -1.67
CA ARG A 48 18.76 3.78 -2.03
C ARG A 48 19.49 3.40 -3.32
N VAL A 49 20.23 2.30 -3.27
CA VAL A 49 20.90 1.72 -4.44
C VAL A 49 20.24 0.40 -4.79
N TRP A 50 19.76 0.31 -6.03
CA TRP A 50 19.19 -0.90 -6.57
C TRP A 50 20.16 -1.55 -7.54
N ASN A 51 20.49 -2.82 -7.29
CA ASN A 51 20.94 -3.68 -8.37
C ASN A 51 19.72 -4.29 -9.09
N PRO A 52 19.81 -4.60 -10.39
CA PRO A 52 18.67 -5.11 -11.16
C PRO A 52 18.02 -6.35 -10.54
N TRP A 53 18.79 -7.25 -9.93
CA TRP A 53 18.26 -8.48 -9.33
C TRP A 53 17.43 -8.19 -8.07
N SER A 54 17.96 -7.43 -7.13
CA SER A 54 17.25 -7.03 -5.90
C SER A 54 15.95 -6.29 -6.21
N MET A 55 15.95 -5.44 -7.23
CA MET A 55 14.74 -4.74 -7.67
C MET A 55 13.70 -5.72 -8.22
N GLN A 56 14.10 -6.71 -9.02
CA GLN A 56 13.16 -7.70 -9.57
C GLN A 56 12.58 -8.62 -8.49
N ILE A 57 13.38 -9.01 -7.49
CA ILE A 57 12.90 -9.77 -6.34
C ILE A 57 11.85 -8.96 -5.58
N THR A 58 12.16 -7.70 -5.27
CA THR A 58 11.24 -6.80 -4.55
C THR A 58 9.94 -6.55 -5.33
N LYS A 59 10.03 -6.29 -6.64
CA LYS A 59 8.85 -6.18 -7.53
C LYS A 59 7.98 -7.43 -7.49
N SER A 60 8.61 -8.61 -7.53
CA SER A 60 7.91 -9.89 -7.49
C SER A 60 7.21 -10.11 -6.16
N GLU A 61 7.82 -9.69 -5.05
CA GLU A 61 7.20 -9.77 -3.73
C GLU A 61 5.98 -8.85 -3.60
N PHE A 62 6.10 -7.59 -4.00
CA PHE A 62 4.99 -6.64 -4.04
C PHE A 62 3.84 -7.17 -4.90
N LYS A 63 4.14 -7.62 -6.12
CA LYS A 63 3.17 -8.23 -7.01
C LYS A 63 2.47 -9.43 -6.36
N ARG A 64 3.25 -10.34 -5.77
CA ARG A 64 2.71 -11.56 -5.12
C ARG A 64 1.75 -11.22 -3.99
N ARG A 65 2.06 -10.21 -3.17
CA ARG A 65 1.18 -9.80 -2.07
C ARG A 65 -0.10 -9.15 -2.59
N LEU A 66 -0.05 -8.32 -3.63
CA LEU A 66 -1.25 -7.77 -4.27
C LEU A 66 -2.13 -8.88 -4.87
N GLN A 67 -1.54 -9.88 -5.52
CA GLN A 67 -2.27 -11.05 -6.01
C GLN A 67 -2.87 -11.89 -4.86
N LYS A 68 -2.17 -11.99 -3.73
CA LYS A 68 -2.70 -12.62 -2.51
C LYS A 68 -3.91 -11.84 -1.96
N ALA A 69 -3.87 -10.51 -2.02
CA ALA A 69 -4.99 -9.63 -1.70
C ALA A 69 -6.20 -9.83 -2.62
N GLN A 70 -5.97 -9.91 -3.93
CA GLN A 70 -7.02 -10.23 -4.91
C GLN A 70 -7.63 -11.61 -4.68
N ALA A 71 -6.86 -12.57 -4.16
CA ALA A 71 -7.39 -13.89 -3.82
C ALA A 71 -8.19 -13.90 -2.50
N GLY A 72 -8.26 -12.78 -1.77
CA GLY A 72 -8.90 -12.72 -0.45
C GLY A 72 -8.11 -13.45 0.64
N ARG A 73 -6.80 -13.64 0.46
CA ARG A 73 -5.97 -14.53 1.31
C ARG A 73 -4.96 -13.81 2.21
N LEU A 74 -5.03 -12.48 2.35
CA LEU A 74 -4.14 -11.78 3.28
C LEU A 74 -4.38 -12.24 4.72
N MET A 75 -3.30 -12.37 5.49
CA MET A 75 -3.36 -12.65 6.91
C MET A 75 -3.74 -11.37 7.67
N PRO A 76 -4.85 -11.34 8.43
CA PRO A 76 -5.21 -10.20 9.25
C PRO A 76 -4.12 -9.83 10.25
N VAL A 77 -4.00 -8.53 10.57
CA VAL A 77 -3.00 -7.91 11.46
C VAL A 77 -1.57 -7.95 10.90
N GLU A 78 -1.11 -9.09 10.40
CA GLU A 78 0.24 -9.27 9.87
C GLU A 78 0.39 -8.64 8.48
N GLU A 79 -0.51 -8.95 7.54
CA GLU A 79 -0.43 -8.48 6.16
C GLU A 79 -1.47 -7.41 5.84
N VAL A 80 -2.59 -7.37 6.56
CA VAL A 80 -3.62 -6.34 6.39
C VAL A 80 -4.23 -5.91 7.71
N LYS A 81 -4.41 -4.60 7.90
CA LYS A 81 -5.02 -4.04 9.12
C LYS A 81 -5.93 -2.85 8.77
N ALA A 82 -6.99 -2.65 9.54
CA ALA A 82 -7.76 -1.40 9.49
C ALA A 82 -6.94 -0.25 10.11
N VAL A 83 -6.98 0.92 9.49
CA VAL A 83 -6.14 2.09 9.84
C VAL A 83 -6.81 2.97 10.89
N ASP A 84 -8.05 3.38 10.66
CA ASP A 84 -8.86 4.09 11.63
C ASP A 84 -10.33 3.68 11.48
N VAL A 85 -10.82 2.99 12.50
CA VAL A 85 -12.15 2.39 12.57
C VAL A 85 -13.24 3.39 12.98
N ARG A 86 -12.85 4.62 13.34
CA ARG A 86 -13.76 5.65 13.88
C ARG A 86 -13.99 6.81 12.91
N ASN A 87 -13.10 7.01 11.95
CA ASN A 87 -13.16 8.14 11.02
C ASN A 87 -13.33 7.65 9.57
N PRO A 88 -14.36 8.10 8.84
CA PRO A 88 -14.51 7.81 7.42
C PRO A 88 -13.47 8.59 6.59
N PRO A 89 -13.06 8.07 5.41
CA PRO A 89 -13.46 6.77 4.86
C PRO A 89 -12.75 5.59 5.55
N PRO A 90 -13.39 4.41 5.63
CA PRO A 90 -12.73 3.24 6.19
C PRO A 90 -11.57 2.82 5.29
N LEU A 91 -10.35 3.05 5.79
CA LEU A 91 -9.11 2.63 5.14
C LEU A 91 -8.51 1.40 5.81
N TYR A 92 -7.82 0.63 4.99
CA TYR A 92 -7.00 -0.50 5.39
C TYR A 92 -5.57 -0.26 4.92
N GLU A 93 -4.61 -0.91 5.57
CA GLU A 93 -3.21 -0.93 5.17
C GLU A 93 -2.78 -2.36 4.84
N ILE A 94 -2.24 -2.57 3.64
CA ILE A 94 -1.45 -3.75 3.32
C ILE A 94 -0.02 -3.51 3.78
N ARG A 95 0.57 -4.49 4.45
CA ARG A 95 1.86 -4.37 5.15
C ARG A 95 2.91 -5.30 4.56
N TRP A 96 4.02 -4.76 4.10
CA TRP A 96 5.24 -5.52 3.84
C TRP A 96 6.26 -5.20 4.94
N SER A 97 6.82 -6.25 5.52
CA SER A 97 7.83 -6.17 6.57
C SER A 97 9.06 -6.95 6.10
N GLY A 98 10.24 -6.49 6.48
CA GLY A 98 11.49 -7.16 6.09
C GLY A 98 11.88 -6.93 4.62
N VAL A 99 11.48 -5.83 4.00
CA VAL A 99 11.85 -5.55 2.60
C VAL A 99 13.34 -5.22 2.56
N THR A 100 14.15 -6.12 2.01
CA THR A 100 15.61 -5.96 1.96
C THR A 100 16.01 -4.88 0.97
N VAL A 101 16.82 -3.94 1.45
CA VAL A 101 17.25 -2.76 0.71
C VAL A 101 18.72 -2.46 0.98
N THR A 102 19.34 -1.70 0.08
CA THR A 102 20.74 -1.28 0.21
C THR A 102 20.82 0.24 0.16
N ASP A 103 21.31 0.85 1.23
CA ASP A 103 21.60 2.28 1.26
C ASP A 103 23.08 2.52 0.95
N ARG A 104 23.39 3.62 0.26
CA ARG A 104 24.73 4.16 0.14
C ARG A 104 24.96 5.18 1.26
N GLU A 105 25.99 4.96 2.07
CA GLU A 105 26.40 5.90 3.11
C GLU A 105 27.26 7.05 2.54
N GLU A 106 27.42 8.11 3.33
CA GLU A 106 28.22 9.29 2.94
C GLU A 106 29.68 8.95 2.63
N ASN A 107 30.24 7.96 3.32
CA ASN A 107 31.60 7.45 3.10
C ASN A 107 31.72 6.58 1.82
N GLY A 108 30.63 6.41 1.06
CA GLY A 108 30.56 5.60 -0.16
C GLY A 108 30.37 4.10 0.08
N SER A 109 30.36 3.64 1.33
CA SER A 109 30.08 2.25 1.68
C SER A 109 28.60 1.91 1.46
N GLN A 110 28.31 0.61 1.40
CA GLN A 110 26.94 0.11 1.24
C GLN A 110 26.50 -0.56 2.53
N ARG A 111 25.30 -0.19 2.99
CA ARG A 111 24.65 -0.80 4.14
C ARG A 111 23.41 -1.56 3.69
N HIS A 112 23.36 -2.84 4.02
CA HIS A 112 22.17 -3.66 3.81
C HIS A 112 21.26 -3.56 5.03
N CYS A 113 20.00 -3.24 4.83
CA CYS A 113 19.00 -3.12 5.88
C CYS A 113 17.63 -3.61 5.40
N GLU A 114 16.70 -3.70 6.33
CA GLU A 114 15.31 -4.04 6.05
C GLU A 114 14.42 -2.85 6.39
N VAL A 115 13.42 -2.61 5.54
CA VAL A 115 12.43 -1.56 5.74
C VAL A 115 11.01 -2.12 5.78
N GLU A 116 10.12 -1.33 6.34
CA GLU A 116 8.69 -1.60 6.33
C GLU A 116 8.00 -0.75 5.25
N VAL A 117 7.09 -1.35 4.50
CA VAL A 117 6.33 -0.67 3.44
C VAL A 117 4.85 -0.84 3.69
N ARG A 118 4.08 0.20 3.42
CA ARG A 118 2.63 0.20 3.58
C ARG A 118 1.96 0.67 2.31
N MET A 119 0.81 0.07 2.00
CA MET A 119 -0.11 0.59 1.00
C MET A 119 -1.47 0.77 1.62
N TYR A 120 -2.00 2.00 1.58
CA TYR A 120 -3.36 2.29 2.00
C TYR A 120 -4.34 2.01 0.87
N HIS A 121 -5.44 1.35 1.23
CA HIS A 121 -6.53 1.04 0.31
C HIS A 121 -7.89 1.21 0.98
N SER A 122 -8.93 1.38 0.15
CA SER A 122 -10.32 1.37 0.60
C SER A 122 -11.08 0.17 0.02
N GLU A 123 -12.18 -0.18 0.67
CA GLU A 123 -13.08 -1.25 0.24
C GLU A 123 -14.52 -0.74 0.26
N PRO A 124 -14.87 0.19 -0.63
CA PRO A 124 -16.09 0.95 -0.50
C PRO A 124 -17.32 0.08 -0.84
N ALA A 125 -18.47 0.45 -0.28
CA ALA A 125 -19.71 -0.34 -0.39
C ALA A 125 -20.37 -0.23 -1.78
N ASP A 126 -20.10 0.86 -2.50
CA ASP A 126 -20.54 1.14 -3.87
C ASP A 126 -19.72 0.40 -4.95
N ALA A 127 -18.58 -0.19 -4.57
CA ALA A 127 -17.77 -1.10 -5.39
C ALA A 127 -17.40 -2.37 -4.59
N PRO A 128 -18.39 -3.21 -4.21
CA PRO A 128 -18.17 -4.34 -3.30
C PRO A 128 -17.28 -5.45 -3.90
N SER A 129 -17.18 -5.50 -5.23
CA SER A 129 -16.30 -6.42 -5.98
C SER A 129 -14.85 -5.95 -6.07
N HIS A 130 -14.50 -4.80 -5.49
CA HIS A 130 -13.17 -4.19 -5.60
C HIS A 130 -12.59 -3.80 -4.23
N PHE A 131 -11.27 -3.82 -4.16
CA PHE A 131 -10.48 -3.02 -3.24
C PHE A 131 -9.63 -2.03 -4.03
N ILE A 132 -9.45 -0.83 -3.50
CA ILE A 132 -8.93 0.31 -4.25
C ILE A 132 -7.68 0.84 -3.56
N GLY A 133 -6.52 0.62 -4.16
CA GLY A 133 -5.24 1.14 -3.66
C GLY A 133 -5.11 2.63 -3.93
N HIS A 134 -4.64 3.39 -2.95
CA HIS A 134 -4.60 4.85 -3.00
C HIS A 134 -3.20 5.42 -2.83
N HIS A 135 -2.42 4.87 -1.92
CA HIS A 135 -1.14 5.44 -1.56
C HIS A 135 -0.18 4.38 -1.06
N ALA A 136 1.10 4.47 -1.43
CA ALA A 136 2.16 3.59 -1.01
C ALA A 136 3.31 4.41 -0.43
N HIS A 137 3.86 3.97 0.69
CA HIS A 137 4.96 4.68 1.36
C HIS A 137 5.86 3.71 2.14
N GLU A 138 7.13 4.08 2.31
CA GLU A 138 8.00 3.46 3.32
C GLU A 138 7.55 3.95 4.70
N LYS A 139 7.47 3.04 5.67
CA LYS A 139 7.09 3.40 7.04
C LYS A 139 8.32 3.91 7.78
N ARG A 140 8.29 5.20 8.08
CA ARG A 140 9.36 5.90 8.78
C ARG A 140 9.15 5.87 10.30
N ILE A 141 10.20 5.52 11.02
CA ILE A 141 10.26 5.55 12.49
C ILE A 141 11.38 6.46 13.01
N ASP A 142 12.16 7.01 12.09
CA ASP A 142 13.31 7.89 12.29
C ASP A 142 12.92 9.39 12.34
N VAL A 143 11.62 9.67 12.40
CA VAL A 143 11.06 11.03 12.43
C VAL A 143 10.71 11.44 13.85
N GLU A 144 10.76 12.75 14.15
CA GLU A 144 10.46 13.30 15.48
C GLU A 144 9.05 12.95 15.97
N ASP A 145 8.06 13.02 15.08
CA ASP A 145 6.68 12.65 15.37
C ASP A 145 6.17 11.61 14.36
N VAL A 146 6.30 10.35 14.76
CA VAL A 146 5.85 9.18 13.99
C VAL A 146 4.34 9.21 13.76
N ASN A 147 3.55 9.72 14.70
CA ASN A 147 2.10 9.79 14.57
C ASN A 147 1.69 10.84 13.54
N ALA A 148 2.31 12.02 13.59
CA ALA A 148 2.07 13.08 12.61
C ALA A 148 2.48 12.64 11.19
N GLU A 149 3.61 11.94 11.05
CA GLU A 149 4.01 11.38 9.75
C GLU A 149 3.01 10.35 9.26
N GLN A 150 2.61 9.40 10.12
CA GLN A 150 1.60 8.42 9.75
C GLN A 150 0.28 9.10 9.33
N GLN A 151 -0.14 10.14 10.04
CA GLN A 151 -1.35 10.89 9.70
C GLN A 151 -1.23 11.61 8.35
N ARG A 152 -0.05 12.12 7.97
CA ARG A 152 0.18 12.70 6.62
C ARG A 152 -0.06 11.66 5.53
N GLU A 153 0.48 10.46 5.70
CA GLU A 153 0.32 9.39 4.71
C GLU A 153 -1.14 8.91 4.60
N ILE A 154 -1.84 8.86 5.73
CA ILE A 154 -3.29 8.57 5.77
C ILE A 154 -4.08 9.67 5.04
N ASN A 155 -3.77 10.95 5.29
CA ASN A 155 -4.45 12.07 4.66
C ASN A 155 -4.29 12.06 3.12
N THR A 156 -3.11 11.68 2.63
CA THR A 156 -2.88 11.47 1.19
C THR A 156 -3.82 10.40 0.62
N ALA A 157 -3.93 9.26 1.29
CA ALA A 157 -4.83 8.19 0.88
C ALA A 157 -6.31 8.60 0.91
N ILE A 158 -6.73 9.35 1.94
CA ILE A 158 -8.09 9.93 2.05
C ILE A 158 -8.36 10.88 0.87
N GLY A 159 -7.37 11.71 0.50
CA GLY A 159 -7.48 12.60 -0.64
C GLY A 159 -7.81 11.86 -1.94
N PHE A 160 -7.08 10.78 -2.24
CA PHE A 160 -7.33 9.94 -3.41
C PHE A 160 -8.68 9.20 -3.33
N HIS A 161 -9.04 8.69 -2.15
CA HIS A 161 -10.34 8.07 -1.95
C HIS A 161 -11.48 9.04 -2.31
N ASN A 162 -11.47 10.24 -1.74
CA ASN A 162 -12.51 11.25 -1.96
C ASN A 162 -12.54 11.75 -3.41
N ALA A 163 -11.38 11.95 -4.03
CA ALA A 163 -11.28 12.39 -5.41
C ALA A 163 -11.88 11.38 -6.41
N GLY A 164 -11.75 10.08 -6.12
CA GLY A 164 -12.27 9.03 -6.98
C GLY A 164 -13.76 8.72 -6.80
N ALA A 165 -14.36 9.06 -5.66
CA ALA A 165 -15.72 8.66 -5.31
C ALA A 165 -16.76 9.05 -6.39
N SER A 166 -16.70 10.28 -6.92
CA SER A 166 -17.65 10.77 -7.95
C SER A 166 -17.53 10.04 -9.29
N SER A 167 -16.37 9.44 -9.57
CA SER A 167 -16.09 8.66 -10.79
C SER A 167 -16.04 7.16 -10.53
N ARG A 168 -16.48 6.71 -9.35
CA ARG A 168 -16.33 5.32 -8.87
C ARG A 168 -14.90 4.79 -9.05
N TRP A 169 -13.90 5.65 -8.82
CA TRP A 169 -12.47 5.37 -9.00
C TRP A 169 -12.10 4.83 -10.40
N GLY A 170 -12.90 5.17 -11.41
CA GLY A 170 -12.76 4.70 -12.78
C GLY A 170 -13.22 3.25 -13.00
N ILE A 171 -13.95 2.66 -12.05
CA ILE A 171 -14.57 1.34 -12.19
C ILE A 171 -15.87 1.50 -13.00
N ALA A 172 -16.02 0.70 -14.06
CA ALA A 172 -17.22 0.66 -14.90
C ALA A 172 -18.42 0.02 -14.20
#